data_AF-A0A5R9BBE1-F1
#
_entry.id   AF-A0A5R9BBE1-F1
#
_cell.length_a   1.000
_cell.length_b   1.000
_cell.length_c   1.000
_cell.angle_alpha   90.00
_cell.angle_beta   90.00
_cell.angle_gamma   90.00
#
_symmetry.space_group_name_H-M   'P 1'
#
loop_
_entity.id
_entity.type
_entity.pdbx_description
1 polymer ?
#
loop_
_entity_poly.entity_id
_entity_poly.type
_entity_poly.pdbx_seq_one_letter_code
_entity_poly.pdbx_strand_id
1 'polypeptide(L)'
;MTGPHVLTLTVGPMSHGGHCVARHEGRVVFVRHAVPGETVRAVVTDGENSSRFWRADVFDVLDASDHRRRHPWKQADALRAYDHDQLPVGGADYGHITDVHQRRLKSQVFRDTMQRIGGIDISTLDTDHVGPEGDFTVEHLPGADAAGMHWRTRASFGISGGSLAMKPSRSHELIPLRSMPLGVESIGASGIFSWNFAGAQSVDVVAPGGEDPLTLIVRAENPRDTKFLVEFEDRLKGFAASSPEVGSIVLALAQTQPRKGRRRYSQMQPTTVDYRLLLGNRMVNEPLPTPVGDRNSVSLPPEGFWQIHRSAPSALVSTVDRMAELPPGGSAIDLYAGAGLFTAWASSRVGPSGRVLSVEASAATSDAAWELFTGVAGVEVVQASAESVATRLDTSDVVVLDPPRAGADKRVIAGIDSADPGQIIYVSCDPASFARDAKQLYDVGWVISDLALLDLYPNTHHMESVALFKRT
;
A
#
# COMPACT_ATOMS: atom_id res chain seq x y z
N MET A 1 -36.30 7.28 15.98
CA MET A 1 -36.47 8.06 14.73
C MET A 1 -35.76 7.26 13.65
N THR A 2 -36.51 6.64 12.74
CA THR A 2 -35.99 5.66 11.77
C THR A 2 -35.92 6.27 10.38
N GLY A 3 -34.97 7.17 10.20
CA GLY A 3 -34.56 7.74 8.91
C GLY A 3 -33.06 8.02 8.94
N PRO A 4 -32.40 8.13 7.77
CA PRO A 4 -30.97 8.45 7.72
C PRO A 4 -30.71 9.77 8.44
N HIS A 5 -29.74 9.76 9.35
CA HIS A 5 -29.36 10.95 10.09
C HIS A 5 -28.50 11.85 9.19
N VAL A 6 -29.10 12.94 8.69
CA VAL A 6 -28.49 13.85 7.72
C VAL A 6 -28.10 15.15 8.41
N LEU A 7 -26.90 15.65 8.10
CA LEU A 7 -26.33 16.89 8.61
C LEU A 7 -26.02 17.83 7.44
N THR A 8 -26.19 19.13 7.65
CA THR A 8 -25.59 20.16 6.79
C THR A 8 -24.35 20.70 7.50
N LEU A 9 -23.19 20.62 6.84
CA LEU A 9 -21.89 20.89 7.43
C LEU A 9 -21.08 21.82 6.52
N THR A 10 -20.43 22.82 7.11
CA THR A 10 -19.26 23.45 6.49
C THR A 10 -18.03 22.66 6.93
N VAL A 11 -17.31 22.07 5.99
CA VAL A 11 -16.20 21.17 6.28
C VAL A 11 -14.88 21.94 6.40
N GLY A 12 -14.11 21.60 7.43
CA GLY A 12 -12.80 22.19 7.69
C GLY A 12 -11.65 21.40 7.05
N PRO A 13 -10.46 21.43 7.66
CA PRO A 13 -9.25 20.85 7.07
C PRO A 13 -9.34 19.33 6.89
N MET A 14 -8.52 18.82 5.97
CA MET A 14 -8.32 17.40 5.76
C MET A 14 -7.51 16.81 6.93
N SER A 15 -7.92 15.65 7.40
CA SER A 15 -7.22 14.86 8.41
C SER A 15 -6.74 13.53 7.81
N HIS A 16 -5.76 12.93 8.48
CA HIS A 16 -5.29 11.58 8.16
C HIS A 16 -6.45 10.57 8.06
N GLY A 17 -6.39 9.70 7.05
CA GLY A 17 -7.47 8.76 6.72
C GLY A 17 -8.46 9.26 5.65
N GLY A 18 -8.24 10.44 5.07
CA GLY A 18 -9.03 10.93 3.95
C GLY A 18 -10.37 11.56 4.34
N HIS A 19 -10.42 12.18 5.52
CA HIS A 19 -11.63 12.83 6.04
C HIS A 19 -11.41 14.32 6.26
N CYS A 20 -12.35 15.15 5.84
CA CYS A 20 -12.43 16.51 6.35
C CYS A 20 -13.01 16.52 7.76
N VAL A 21 -12.59 17.46 8.60
CA VAL A 21 -13.10 17.62 9.96
C VAL A 21 -14.12 18.74 10.01
N ALA A 22 -15.34 18.45 10.46
CA ALA A 22 -16.37 19.42 10.74
C ALA A 22 -16.78 19.37 12.22
N ARG A 23 -17.52 20.39 12.68
CA ARG A 23 -18.15 20.39 14.01
C ARG A 23 -19.65 20.62 13.89
N HIS A 24 -20.42 19.83 14.63
CA HIS A 24 -21.87 19.95 14.69
C HIS A 24 -22.33 19.75 16.14
N GLU A 25 -23.04 20.73 16.70
CA GLU A 25 -23.51 20.70 18.10
C GLU A 25 -22.40 20.35 19.12
N GLY A 26 -21.19 20.90 18.90
CA GLY A 26 -20.02 20.63 19.76
C GLY A 26 -19.33 19.28 19.52
N ARG A 27 -19.90 18.38 18.71
CA ARG A 27 -19.28 17.10 18.33
C ARG A 27 -18.37 17.26 17.12
N VAL A 28 -17.34 16.42 17.05
CA VAL A 28 -16.48 16.29 15.86
C VAL A 28 -17.15 15.35 14.87
N VAL A 29 -17.15 15.71 13.58
CA VAL A 29 -17.65 14.87 12.49
C VAL A 29 -16.52 14.68 11.48
N PHE A 30 -16.15 13.42 11.21
CA PHE A 30 -15.22 13.05 10.16
C PHE A 30 -15.99 12.81 8.86
N VAL A 31 -15.83 13.70 7.90
CA VAL A 31 -16.64 13.75 6.68
C VAL A 31 -15.82 13.25 5.49
N ARG A 32 -16.19 12.12 4.90
CA ARG A 32 -15.60 11.60 3.64
C ARG A 32 -16.24 12.26 2.43
N HIS A 33 -15.54 12.21 1.29
CA HIS A 33 -16.03 12.70 -0.01
C HIS A 33 -16.27 14.22 -0.08
N ALA A 34 -15.73 14.96 0.89
CA ALA A 34 -15.72 16.41 0.93
C ALA A 34 -14.36 16.98 0.50
N VAL A 35 -14.34 18.25 0.12
CA VAL A 35 -13.13 19.07 -0.08
C VAL A 35 -13.14 20.17 0.99
N PRO A 36 -12.00 20.50 1.63
CA PRO A 36 -11.97 21.56 2.65
C PRO A 36 -12.60 22.87 2.15
N GLY A 37 -13.38 23.52 3.01
CA GLY A 37 -14.09 24.77 2.71
C GLY A 37 -15.51 24.60 2.15
N GLU A 38 -15.89 23.41 1.72
CA GLU A 38 -17.23 23.17 1.16
C GLU A 38 -18.35 23.25 2.19
N THR A 39 -19.55 23.58 1.71
CA THR A 39 -20.80 23.33 2.45
C THR A 39 -21.53 22.16 1.82
N VAL A 40 -21.82 21.12 2.62
CA VAL A 40 -22.31 19.82 2.15
C VAL A 40 -23.48 19.30 2.97
N ARG A 41 -24.30 18.44 2.36
CA ARG A 41 -25.18 17.52 3.09
C ARG A 41 -24.51 16.16 3.19
N ALA A 42 -24.39 15.66 4.42
CA ALA A 42 -23.72 14.40 4.71
C ALA A 42 -24.61 13.49 5.54
N VAL A 43 -24.59 12.20 5.24
CA VAL A 43 -25.31 11.17 5.99
C VAL A 43 -24.36 10.53 7.01
N VAL A 44 -24.79 10.46 8.26
CA VAL A 44 -24.01 9.80 9.33
C VAL A 44 -23.98 8.30 9.07
N THR A 45 -22.77 7.76 8.91
CA THR A 45 -22.50 6.34 8.59
C THR A 45 -22.05 5.54 9.80
N ASP A 46 -21.54 6.20 10.84
CA ASP A 46 -21.05 5.56 12.07
C ASP A 46 -21.18 6.52 13.27
N GLY A 47 -21.63 5.97 14.40
CA GLY A 47 -21.79 6.67 15.67
C GLY A 47 -23.25 6.90 16.08
N GLU A 48 -23.53 6.64 17.36
CA GLU A 48 -24.80 6.94 18.03
C GLU A 48 -24.81 8.38 18.56
N ASN A 49 -25.97 8.88 19.03
CA ASN A 49 -26.09 10.22 19.61
C ASN A 49 -25.18 10.46 20.83
N SER A 50 -24.83 9.40 21.56
CA SER A 50 -23.92 9.41 22.70
C SER A 50 -22.43 9.41 22.31
N SER A 51 -22.11 9.22 21.03
CA SER A 51 -20.74 9.10 20.55
C SER A 51 -20.01 10.45 20.60
N ARG A 52 -18.72 10.41 20.98
CA ARG A 52 -17.86 11.61 21.05
C ARG A 52 -17.59 12.23 19.68
N PHE A 53 -17.69 11.43 18.63
CA PHE A 53 -17.55 11.85 17.25
C PHE A 53 -18.49 11.03 16.36
N TRP A 54 -18.76 11.55 15.17
CA TRP A 54 -19.47 10.83 14.12
C TRP A 54 -18.60 10.68 12.88
N ARG A 55 -18.94 9.71 12.04
CA ARG A 55 -18.48 9.66 10.65
C ARG A 55 -19.65 9.90 9.73
N ALA A 56 -19.41 10.61 8.64
CA ALA A 56 -20.41 10.88 7.64
C ALA A 56 -19.81 10.82 6.24
N ASP A 57 -20.63 10.46 5.27
CA ASP A 57 -20.28 10.51 3.85
C ASP A 57 -21.10 11.64 3.20
N VAL A 58 -20.44 12.48 2.40
CA VAL A 58 -21.14 13.48 1.59
C VAL A 58 -21.97 12.80 0.51
N PHE A 59 -23.23 13.18 0.41
CA PHE A 59 -24.12 12.76 -0.69
C PHE A 59 -24.63 13.94 -1.52
N ASP A 60 -24.46 15.18 -1.05
CA ASP A 60 -24.79 16.38 -1.81
C ASP A 60 -23.89 17.56 -1.42
N VAL A 61 -23.54 18.40 -2.39
CA VAL A 61 -22.61 19.53 -2.23
C VAL A 61 -23.37 20.82 -2.55
N LEU A 62 -23.59 21.64 -1.53
CA LEU A 62 -24.37 22.88 -1.63
C LEU A 62 -23.51 24.05 -2.11
N ASP A 63 -22.26 24.09 -1.67
CA ASP A 63 -21.25 25.05 -2.09
C ASP A 63 -19.95 24.29 -2.34
N ALA A 64 -19.58 24.18 -3.61
CA ALA A 64 -18.49 23.32 -4.08
C ALA A 64 -17.17 24.08 -4.14
N SER A 65 -16.08 23.40 -3.78
CA SER A 65 -14.74 23.93 -3.96
C SER A 65 -14.37 23.97 -5.45
N ASP A 66 -13.60 24.98 -5.87
CA ASP A 66 -12.98 25.02 -7.21
C ASP A 66 -12.02 23.83 -7.46
N HIS A 67 -11.62 23.13 -6.40
CA HIS A 67 -10.79 21.92 -6.48
C HIS A 67 -11.61 20.62 -6.55
N ARG A 68 -12.95 20.70 -6.50
CA ARG A 68 -13.80 19.55 -6.77
C ARG A 68 -13.82 19.27 -8.26
N ARG A 69 -13.68 18.00 -8.62
CA ARG A 69 -13.88 17.49 -9.98
C ARG A 69 -14.89 16.36 -10.00
N ARG A 70 -15.34 16.01 -11.20
CA ARG A 70 -16.09 14.77 -11.40
C ARG A 70 -15.18 13.57 -11.09
N HIS A 71 -15.70 12.64 -10.29
CA HIS A 71 -14.97 11.43 -9.95
C HIS A 71 -14.70 10.58 -11.21
N PRO A 72 -13.43 10.18 -11.49
CA PRO A 72 -13.09 9.44 -12.69
C PRO A 72 -13.67 8.02 -12.70
N TRP A 73 -13.83 7.42 -11.51
CA TRP A 73 -14.44 6.10 -11.36
C TRP A 73 -15.88 6.21 -10.86
N LYS A 74 -16.86 6.01 -11.75
CA LYS A 74 -18.29 6.21 -11.43
C LYS A 74 -18.80 5.40 -10.24
N GLN A 75 -18.29 4.19 -10.00
CA GLN A 75 -18.75 3.33 -8.89
C GLN A 75 -18.19 3.76 -7.52
N ALA A 76 -17.12 4.56 -7.50
CA ALA A 76 -16.52 5.12 -6.29
C ALA A 76 -16.95 6.58 -6.03
N ASP A 77 -17.73 7.17 -6.94
CA ASP A 77 -18.30 8.51 -6.77
C ASP A 77 -19.43 8.48 -5.74
N ALA A 78 -19.23 9.12 -4.59
CA ALA A 78 -20.21 9.12 -3.51
C ALA A 78 -21.54 9.77 -3.89
N LEU A 79 -21.51 10.92 -4.59
CA LEU A 79 -22.74 11.62 -4.98
C LEU A 79 -23.60 10.72 -5.87
N ARG A 80 -22.96 10.12 -6.87
CA ARG A 80 -23.62 9.19 -7.79
C ARG A 80 -24.09 7.90 -7.09
N ALA A 81 -23.31 7.36 -6.15
CA ALA A 81 -23.67 6.14 -5.44
C ALA A 81 -24.95 6.36 -4.61
N TYR A 82 -25.01 7.46 -3.87
CA TYR A 82 -26.19 7.81 -3.07
C TYR A 82 -27.43 8.16 -3.91
N ASP A 83 -27.26 8.77 -5.09
CA ASP A 83 -28.36 8.96 -6.08
C ASP A 83 -28.98 7.63 -6.55
N HIS A 84 -28.28 6.51 -6.35
CA HIS A 84 -28.70 5.17 -6.72
C HIS A 84 -28.94 4.25 -5.51
N ASP A 85 -29.10 4.81 -4.30
CA ASP A 85 -29.29 4.06 -3.05
C ASP A 85 -28.19 3.00 -2.79
N GLN A 86 -26.95 3.32 -3.16
CA GLN A 86 -25.77 2.47 -2.99
C GLN A 86 -24.64 3.21 -2.26
N LEU A 87 -23.79 2.45 -1.58
CA LEU A 87 -22.55 3.00 -1.04
C LEU A 87 -21.47 3.08 -2.12
N PRO A 88 -20.58 4.08 -2.10
CA PRO A 88 -19.46 4.15 -3.03
C PRO A 88 -18.47 3.01 -2.79
N VAL A 89 -17.97 2.42 -3.87
CA VAL A 89 -16.87 1.46 -3.83
C VAL A 89 -15.62 2.13 -3.22
N GLY A 90 -14.94 1.44 -2.31
CA GLY A 90 -13.73 1.95 -1.67
C GLY A 90 -12.50 1.94 -2.59
N GLY A 91 -11.45 2.64 -2.18
CA GLY A 91 -10.13 2.56 -2.81
C GLY A 91 -9.77 3.72 -3.73
N ALA A 92 -10.67 4.69 -3.94
CA ALA A 92 -10.40 5.94 -4.66
C ALA A 92 -10.98 7.16 -3.91
N ASP A 93 -10.75 7.26 -2.60
CA ASP A 93 -11.42 8.24 -1.72
C ASP A 93 -11.20 9.71 -2.10
N TYR A 94 -10.17 10.04 -2.89
CA TYR A 94 -9.85 11.40 -3.35
C TYR A 94 -10.20 11.64 -4.82
N GLY A 95 -10.86 10.71 -5.51
CA GLY A 95 -11.15 10.88 -6.93
C GLY A 95 -12.03 12.09 -7.28
N HIS A 96 -12.77 12.64 -6.32
CA HIS A 96 -13.54 13.88 -6.48
C HIS A 96 -12.72 15.16 -6.32
N ILE A 97 -11.41 15.07 -6.10
CA ILE A 97 -10.49 16.20 -5.89
C ILE A 97 -9.54 16.29 -7.09
N THR A 98 -9.21 17.51 -7.55
CA THR A 98 -8.16 17.71 -8.56
C THR A 98 -6.81 17.19 -8.07
N ASP A 99 -6.02 16.62 -8.97
CA ASP A 99 -4.76 15.95 -8.67
C ASP A 99 -3.75 16.87 -7.95
N VAL A 100 -3.62 18.13 -8.39
CA VAL A 100 -2.76 19.14 -7.76
C VAL A 100 -3.19 19.40 -6.32
N HIS A 101 -4.51 19.50 -6.08
CA HIS A 101 -5.01 19.75 -4.74
C HIS A 101 -4.91 18.52 -3.83
N GLN A 102 -5.06 17.30 -4.38
CA GLN A 102 -4.79 16.07 -3.62
C GLN A 102 -3.38 16.07 -3.01
N ARG A 103 -2.37 16.44 -3.80
CA ARG A 103 -0.97 16.50 -3.35
C ARG A 103 -0.75 17.57 -2.27
N ARG A 104 -1.38 18.75 -2.40
CA ARG A 104 -1.38 19.76 -1.34
C ARG A 104 -1.99 19.25 -0.04
N LEU A 105 -3.13 18.55 -0.12
CA LEU A 105 -3.77 17.96 1.07
C LEU A 105 -2.92 16.87 1.70
N LYS A 106 -2.22 16.05 0.90
CA LYS A 106 -1.27 15.04 1.42
C LYS A 106 -0.12 15.72 2.18
N SER A 107 0.47 16.77 1.60
CA SER A 107 1.51 17.58 2.25
C SER A 107 1.04 18.16 3.59
N GLN A 108 -0.13 18.82 3.59
CA GLN A 108 -0.75 19.36 4.80
C GLN A 108 -0.94 18.27 5.87
N VAL A 109 -1.56 17.14 5.49
CA VAL A 109 -1.83 16.04 6.42
C VAL A 109 -0.53 15.47 6.99
N PHE A 110 0.53 15.35 6.19
CA PHE A 110 1.84 14.89 6.64
C PHE A 110 2.42 15.85 7.69
N ARG A 111 2.50 17.14 7.37
CA ARG A 111 2.97 18.19 8.30
C ARG A 111 2.19 18.20 9.61
N ASP A 112 0.87 18.25 9.53
CA ASP A 112 0.01 18.30 10.71
C ASP A 112 0.18 17.04 11.57
N THR A 113 0.44 15.90 10.94
CA THR A 113 0.70 14.63 11.64
C THR A 113 2.07 14.62 12.31
N MET A 114 3.12 15.09 11.64
CA MET A 114 4.47 15.25 12.20
C MET A 114 4.47 16.17 13.41
N GLN A 115 3.80 17.32 13.31
CA GLN A 115 3.70 18.25 14.44
C GLN A 115 2.91 17.65 15.61
N ARG A 116 1.76 17.04 15.34
CA ARG A 116 0.84 16.57 16.40
C ARG A 116 1.31 15.29 17.09
N ILE A 117 1.85 14.33 16.35
CA ILE A 117 2.27 13.02 16.87
C ILE A 117 3.76 13.03 17.17
N GLY A 118 4.56 13.53 16.23
CA GLY A 118 6.01 13.55 16.34
C GLY A 118 6.54 14.66 17.25
N GLY A 119 5.79 15.77 17.37
CA GLY A 119 6.30 17.00 17.98
C GLY A 119 7.41 17.65 17.15
N ILE A 120 7.50 17.30 15.86
CA ILE A 120 8.54 17.74 14.94
C ILE A 120 7.91 18.72 13.95
N ASP A 121 8.39 19.95 13.96
CA ASP A 121 8.05 20.95 12.96
C ASP A 121 8.91 20.73 11.72
N ILE A 122 8.34 20.08 10.71
CA ILE A 122 9.06 19.83 9.46
C ILE A 122 9.17 21.08 8.58
N SER A 123 8.41 22.14 8.84
CA SER A 123 8.46 23.36 8.00
C SER A 123 9.77 24.14 8.14
N THR A 124 10.57 23.82 9.16
CA THR A 124 11.89 24.42 9.41
C THR A 124 13.03 23.63 8.80
N LEU A 125 12.76 22.50 8.12
CA LEU A 125 13.82 21.72 7.47
C LEU A 125 14.39 22.51 6.29
N ASP A 126 15.71 22.64 6.25
CA ASP A 126 16.44 23.27 5.15
C ASP A 126 16.60 22.26 4.01
N THR A 127 15.53 22.07 3.23
CA THR A 127 15.53 21.17 2.07
C THR A 127 14.97 21.86 0.84
N ASP A 128 15.44 21.46 -0.34
CA ASP A 128 14.98 21.98 -1.63
C ASP A 128 13.49 21.70 -1.91
N HIS A 129 12.83 20.91 -1.06
CA HIS A 129 11.47 20.40 -1.26
C HIS A 129 10.39 21.18 -0.51
N VAL A 130 10.76 22.18 0.30
CA VAL A 130 9.81 23.05 1.00
C VAL A 130 9.36 24.19 0.09
N GLY A 131 8.06 24.22 -0.24
CA GLY A 131 7.44 25.29 -1.00
C GLY A 131 7.37 26.61 -0.22
N PRO A 132 7.10 27.74 -0.90
CA PRO A 132 7.11 29.08 -0.29
C PRO A 132 6.09 29.30 0.84
N GLU A 133 5.08 28.41 0.96
CA GLU A 133 4.08 28.43 2.03
C GLU A 133 4.38 27.43 3.17
N GLY A 134 5.56 26.79 3.16
CA GLY A 134 5.94 25.76 4.16
C GLY A 134 5.29 24.39 3.92
N ASP A 135 4.66 24.18 2.76
CA ASP A 135 4.17 22.88 2.29
C ASP A 135 5.32 22.12 1.61
N PHE A 136 5.50 20.84 1.95
CA PHE A 136 6.39 19.96 1.20
C PHE A 136 5.80 19.64 -0.17
N THR A 137 6.63 19.66 -1.20
CA THR A 137 6.23 19.16 -2.51
C THR A 137 6.02 17.66 -2.43
N VAL A 138 4.80 17.20 -2.75
CA VAL A 138 4.52 15.78 -2.96
C VAL A 138 4.77 15.48 -4.44
N GLU A 139 5.76 14.65 -4.73
CA GLU A 139 6.16 14.32 -6.09
C GLU A 139 5.15 13.39 -6.76
N HIS A 140 4.77 13.70 -8.00
CA HIS A 140 3.96 12.81 -8.81
C HIS A 140 4.85 11.79 -9.52
N LEU A 141 4.46 10.51 -9.49
CA LEU A 141 5.17 9.46 -10.19
C LEU A 141 4.69 9.32 -11.63
N PRO A 142 5.60 9.02 -12.59
CA PRO A 142 5.19 8.66 -13.94
C PRO A 142 4.35 7.38 -13.93
N GLY A 143 3.62 7.16 -15.02
CA GLY A 143 2.82 5.94 -15.16
C GLY A 143 1.46 5.99 -14.47
N ALA A 144 1.05 7.11 -13.86
CA ALA A 144 -0.37 7.41 -13.76
C ALA A 144 -0.78 8.37 -14.89
N ASP A 145 -2.01 8.27 -15.38
CA ASP A 145 -2.52 9.25 -16.35
C ASP A 145 -2.83 10.60 -15.68
N ALA A 146 -3.24 11.60 -16.47
CA ALA A 146 -3.58 12.94 -15.96
C ALA A 146 -4.74 12.95 -14.95
N ALA A 147 -5.52 11.86 -14.85
CA ALA A 147 -6.58 11.69 -13.87
C ALA A 147 -6.16 10.87 -12.64
N GLY A 148 -4.90 10.40 -12.58
CA GLY A 148 -4.34 9.56 -11.52
C GLY A 148 -4.78 8.09 -11.61
N MET A 149 -5.08 7.58 -12.80
CA MET A 149 -5.47 6.20 -13.10
C MET A 149 -4.27 5.35 -13.54
N HIS A 150 -4.47 4.04 -13.73
CA HIS A 150 -3.51 3.14 -14.41
C HIS A 150 -2.13 2.95 -13.80
N TRP A 151 -2.00 3.12 -12.48
CA TRP A 151 -0.73 2.92 -11.79
C TRP A 151 -0.62 1.55 -11.10
N ARG A 152 -1.76 0.94 -10.75
CA ARG A 152 -1.85 -0.21 -9.84
C ARG A 152 -1.62 -1.53 -10.58
N THR A 153 -0.55 -2.23 -10.22
CA THR A 153 -0.13 -3.51 -10.81
C THR A 153 -0.76 -4.71 -10.11
N ARG A 154 -1.22 -4.55 -8.86
CA ARG A 154 -1.75 -5.63 -8.02
C ARG A 154 -3.07 -5.25 -7.37
N ALA A 155 -4.07 -6.11 -7.49
CA ALA A 155 -5.38 -5.89 -6.87
C ALA A 155 -6.02 -7.19 -6.37
N SER A 156 -6.83 -7.08 -5.32
CA SER A 156 -7.59 -8.20 -4.75
C SER A 156 -9.08 -7.88 -4.80
N PHE A 157 -9.86 -8.79 -5.36
CA PHE A 157 -11.30 -8.64 -5.51
C PHE A 157 -12.01 -9.77 -4.76
N GLY A 158 -13.06 -9.44 -4.00
CA GLY A 158 -14.03 -10.44 -3.54
C GLY A 158 -14.93 -10.89 -4.69
N ILE A 159 -15.76 -11.90 -4.45
CA ILE A 159 -16.75 -12.37 -5.44
C ILE A 159 -18.17 -12.14 -4.94
N SER A 160 -19.02 -11.55 -5.78
CA SER A 160 -20.46 -11.36 -5.53
C SER A 160 -21.25 -11.73 -6.77
N GLY A 161 -22.12 -12.74 -6.66
CA GLY A 161 -22.90 -13.24 -7.80
C GLY A 161 -22.04 -13.80 -8.95
N GLY A 162 -20.79 -14.19 -8.68
CA GLY A 162 -19.82 -14.63 -9.67
C GLY A 162 -19.00 -13.49 -10.30
N SER A 163 -19.36 -12.23 -10.09
CA SER A 163 -18.58 -11.08 -10.54
C SER A 163 -17.50 -10.70 -9.53
N LEU A 164 -16.39 -10.14 -10.02
CA LEU A 164 -15.42 -9.45 -9.18
C LEU A 164 -16.11 -8.29 -8.45
N ALA A 165 -15.79 -8.10 -7.17
CA ALA A 165 -16.47 -7.16 -6.30
C ALA A 165 -15.50 -6.52 -5.29
N MET A 166 -15.82 -5.30 -4.86
CA MET A 166 -15.09 -4.60 -3.81
C MET A 166 -16.02 -4.10 -2.71
N LYS A 167 -15.45 -3.87 -1.53
CA LYS A 167 -16.18 -3.38 -0.37
C LYS A 167 -16.23 -1.85 -0.38
N PRO A 168 -17.36 -1.25 0.01
CA PRO A 168 -17.38 0.13 0.50
C PRO A 168 -16.51 0.30 1.75
N SER A 169 -16.17 1.54 2.07
CA SER A 169 -15.44 1.83 3.31
C SER A 169 -16.21 1.35 4.53
N ARG A 170 -15.52 0.63 5.42
CA ARG A 170 -16.06 0.09 6.68
C ARG A 170 -17.33 -0.76 6.52
N SER A 171 -17.55 -1.35 5.34
CA SER A 171 -18.67 -2.28 5.08
C SER A 171 -18.17 -3.71 4.84
N HIS A 172 -19.03 -4.68 5.12
CA HIS A 172 -18.83 -6.08 4.74
C HIS A 172 -19.53 -6.45 3.44
N GLU A 173 -20.38 -5.56 2.91
CA GLU A 173 -21.07 -5.75 1.64
C GLU A 173 -20.10 -5.69 0.46
N LEU A 174 -20.35 -6.53 -0.55
CA LEU A 174 -19.57 -6.57 -1.79
C LEU A 174 -20.39 -6.00 -2.94
N ILE A 175 -19.85 -4.95 -3.57
CA ILE A 175 -20.44 -4.33 -4.76
C ILE A 175 -19.74 -4.91 -6.00
N PRO A 176 -20.49 -5.58 -6.91
CA PRO A 176 -19.95 -6.04 -8.18
C PRO A 176 -19.33 -4.90 -9.00
N LEU A 177 -18.13 -5.14 -9.52
CA LEU A 177 -17.37 -4.18 -10.31
C LEU A 177 -17.58 -4.38 -11.80
N ARG A 178 -17.58 -3.27 -12.53
CA ARG A 178 -17.51 -3.26 -14.00
C ARG A 178 -16.11 -2.96 -14.52
N SER A 179 -15.26 -2.37 -13.68
CA SER A 179 -13.90 -1.96 -14.00
C SER A 179 -13.15 -1.58 -12.72
N MET A 180 -11.81 -1.62 -12.77
CA MET A 180 -10.92 -1.04 -11.76
C MET A 180 -9.95 -0.07 -12.44
N PRO A 181 -10.31 1.21 -12.63
CA PRO A 181 -9.53 2.14 -13.44
C PRO A 181 -8.21 2.58 -12.79
N LEU A 182 -8.03 2.36 -11.47
CA LEU A 182 -6.71 2.52 -10.85
C LEU A 182 -5.73 1.43 -11.31
N GLY A 183 -6.23 0.27 -11.74
CA GLY A 183 -5.45 -0.81 -12.31
C GLY A 183 -4.80 -0.41 -13.63
N VAL A 184 -3.59 -0.90 -13.87
CA VAL A 184 -2.92 -0.78 -15.18
C VAL A 184 -3.82 -1.28 -16.31
N GLU A 185 -3.55 -0.79 -17.50
CA GLU A 185 -4.38 -0.97 -18.69
C GLU A 185 -4.63 -2.45 -19.01
N SER A 186 -3.61 -3.31 -18.82
CA SER A 186 -3.71 -4.78 -18.99
C SER A 186 -4.77 -5.43 -18.10
N ILE A 187 -4.89 -5.00 -16.83
CA ILE A 187 -5.93 -5.49 -15.93
C ILE A 187 -7.32 -5.16 -16.48
N GLY A 188 -7.50 -3.95 -17.01
CA GLY A 188 -8.75 -3.52 -17.65
C GLY A 188 -9.07 -4.28 -18.93
N ALA A 189 -8.04 -4.56 -19.75
CA ALA A 189 -8.17 -5.22 -21.04
C ALA A 189 -8.41 -6.74 -20.95
N SER A 190 -7.97 -7.39 -19.87
CA SER A 190 -7.99 -8.85 -19.68
C SER A 190 -9.36 -9.55 -19.73
N GLY A 191 -10.46 -8.79 -19.69
CA GLY A 191 -11.83 -9.34 -19.68
C GLY A 191 -12.29 -9.90 -18.33
N ILE A 192 -11.46 -9.87 -17.28
CA ILE A 192 -11.79 -10.43 -15.95
C ILE A 192 -13.06 -9.82 -15.33
N PHE A 193 -13.38 -8.55 -15.61
CA PHE A 193 -14.58 -7.90 -15.05
C PHE A 193 -15.90 -8.38 -15.69
N SER A 194 -15.82 -9.02 -16.85
CA SER A 194 -16.97 -9.60 -17.55
C SER A 194 -17.08 -11.11 -17.35
N TRP A 195 -16.12 -11.73 -16.66
CA TRP A 195 -16.08 -13.17 -16.46
C TRP A 195 -16.84 -13.62 -15.20
N ASN A 196 -17.34 -14.86 -15.23
CA ASN A 196 -18.05 -15.48 -14.11
C ASN A 196 -17.13 -16.39 -13.29
N PHE A 197 -16.72 -15.89 -12.13
CA PHE A 197 -15.93 -16.56 -11.10
C PHE A 197 -16.77 -17.25 -10.02
N ALA A 198 -18.03 -17.63 -10.30
CA ALA A 198 -18.82 -18.43 -9.36
C ALA A 198 -18.01 -19.64 -8.85
N GLY A 199 -18.01 -19.85 -7.54
CA GLY A 199 -17.16 -20.86 -6.88
C GLY A 199 -15.88 -20.32 -6.26
N ALA A 200 -15.40 -19.15 -6.68
CA ALA A 200 -14.31 -18.45 -6.00
C ALA A 200 -14.83 -17.60 -4.83
N GLN A 201 -13.98 -17.42 -3.82
CA GLN A 201 -14.14 -16.46 -2.72
C GLN A 201 -13.51 -15.10 -3.08
N SER A 202 -12.35 -15.13 -3.73
CA SER A 202 -11.64 -13.94 -4.19
C SER A 202 -10.76 -14.25 -5.38
N VAL A 203 -10.36 -13.21 -6.10
CA VAL A 203 -9.37 -13.26 -7.16
C VAL A 203 -8.35 -12.17 -6.90
N ASP A 204 -7.08 -12.56 -6.74
CA ASP A 204 -5.96 -11.62 -6.77
C ASP A 204 -5.43 -11.57 -8.20
N VAL A 205 -5.14 -10.37 -8.70
CA VAL A 205 -4.52 -10.13 -10.01
C VAL A 205 -3.17 -9.46 -9.80
N VAL A 206 -2.17 -9.92 -10.55
CA VAL A 206 -0.82 -9.37 -10.60
C VAL A 206 -0.46 -9.12 -12.06
N ALA A 207 -0.10 -7.89 -12.39
CA ALA A 207 0.49 -7.45 -13.65
C ALA A 207 1.95 -7.07 -13.39
N PRO A 208 2.92 -8.00 -13.50
CA PRO A 208 4.30 -7.72 -13.12
C PRO A 208 4.88 -6.54 -13.91
N GLY A 209 5.50 -5.57 -13.23
CA GLY A 209 5.95 -4.31 -13.84
C GLY A 209 4.84 -3.41 -14.43
N GLY A 210 3.58 -3.82 -14.33
CA GLY A 210 2.43 -3.16 -14.97
C GLY A 210 2.19 -3.58 -16.41
N GLU A 211 2.79 -4.68 -16.87
CA GLU A 211 2.65 -5.21 -18.22
C GLU A 211 1.98 -6.59 -18.24
N ASP A 212 1.68 -7.05 -19.45
CA ASP A 212 1.25 -8.42 -19.71
C ASP A 212 2.46 -9.37 -19.78
N PRO A 213 2.28 -10.67 -19.44
CA PRO A 213 1.02 -11.29 -19.08
C PRO A 213 0.66 -11.21 -17.58
N LEU A 214 -0.64 -11.19 -17.29
CA LEU A 214 -1.22 -11.23 -15.96
C LEU A 214 -1.12 -12.62 -15.31
N THR A 215 -1.01 -12.62 -13.98
CA THR A 215 -1.20 -13.78 -13.12
C THR A 215 -2.46 -13.62 -12.28
N LEU A 216 -3.36 -14.61 -12.35
CA LEU A 216 -4.56 -14.68 -11.51
C LEU A 216 -4.39 -15.73 -10.42
N ILE A 217 -4.61 -15.34 -9.17
CA ILE A 217 -4.76 -16.26 -8.04
C ILE A 217 -6.24 -16.34 -7.69
N VAL A 218 -6.88 -17.43 -8.09
CA VAL A 218 -8.29 -17.69 -7.79
C VAL A 218 -8.37 -18.46 -6.48
N ARG A 219 -8.92 -17.84 -5.44
CA ARG A 219 -9.06 -18.46 -4.11
C ARG A 219 -10.44 -19.05 -3.95
N ALA A 220 -10.52 -20.31 -3.51
CA ALA A 220 -11.79 -20.98 -3.27
C ALA A 220 -11.70 -21.90 -2.03
N GLU A 221 -12.84 -22.27 -1.46
CA GLU A 221 -12.88 -23.38 -0.50
C GLU A 221 -12.59 -24.68 -1.22
N ASN A 222 -11.91 -25.63 -0.55
CA ASN A 222 -11.75 -26.97 -1.11
C ASN A 222 -13.12 -27.69 -1.14
N PRO A 223 -13.73 -27.91 -2.33
CA PRO A 223 -15.05 -28.50 -2.40
C PRO A 223 -14.98 -30.00 -2.07
N ARG A 224 -16.00 -30.52 -1.38
CA ARG A 224 -16.15 -31.97 -1.18
C ARG A 224 -16.56 -32.69 -2.47
N ASP A 225 -17.24 -31.98 -3.36
CA ASP A 225 -17.67 -32.49 -4.66
C ASP A 225 -16.55 -32.31 -5.68
N THR A 226 -15.93 -33.43 -6.07
CA THR A 226 -14.85 -33.47 -7.05
C THR A 226 -15.34 -33.13 -8.46
N LYS A 227 -16.61 -33.37 -8.79
CA LYS A 227 -17.17 -33.03 -10.10
C LYS A 227 -17.25 -31.51 -10.27
N PHE A 228 -17.75 -30.82 -9.24
CA PHE A 228 -17.76 -29.35 -9.22
C PHE A 228 -16.35 -28.76 -9.40
N LEU A 229 -15.34 -29.35 -8.76
CA LEU A 229 -13.96 -28.88 -8.87
C LEU A 229 -13.42 -28.99 -10.30
N VAL A 230 -13.66 -30.13 -10.96
CA VAL A 230 -13.25 -30.33 -12.36
C VAL A 230 -13.96 -29.33 -13.28
N GLU A 231 -15.29 -29.16 -13.14
CA GLU A 231 -16.05 -28.18 -13.92
C GLU A 231 -15.59 -26.74 -13.68
N PHE A 232 -15.16 -26.43 -12.46
CA PHE A 232 -14.63 -25.11 -12.12
C PHE A 232 -13.24 -24.88 -12.72
N GLU A 233 -12.34 -25.85 -12.63
CA GLU A 233 -11.01 -25.80 -13.27
C GLU A 233 -11.13 -25.66 -14.79
N ASP A 234 -12.03 -26.41 -15.42
CA ASP A 234 -12.26 -26.34 -16.88
C ASP A 234 -12.82 -24.98 -17.30
N ARG A 235 -13.72 -24.39 -16.49
CA ARG A 235 -14.21 -23.03 -16.73
C ARG A 235 -13.05 -22.01 -16.66
N LEU A 236 -12.16 -22.10 -15.67
CA LEU A 236 -11.01 -21.20 -15.55
C LEU A 236 -10.01 -21.36 -16.71
N LYS A 237 -9.76 -22.60 -17.16
CA LYS A 237 -8.92 -22.86 -18.35
C LYS A 237 -9.55 -22.32 -19.63
N GLY A 238 -10.88 -22.44 -19.76
CA GLY A 238 -11.64 -21.89 -20.88
C GLY A 238 -11.54 -20.37 -20.98
N PHE A 239 -11.53 -19.67 -19.83
CA PHE A 239 -11.29 -18.22 -19.79
C PHE A 239 -9.93 -17.82 -20.36
N ALA A 240 -8.87 -18.50 -19.94
CA ALA A 240 -7.52 -18.21 -20.43
C ALA A 240 -7.39 -18.36 -21.95
N ALA A 241 -8.11 -19.32 -22.56
CA ALA A 241 -8.11 -19.49 -24.00
C ALA A 241 -8.72 -18.28 -24.75
N SER A 242 -9.59 -17.50 -24.10
CA SER A 242 -10.22 -16.30 -24.65
C SER A 242 -9.58 -14.97 -24.21
N SER A 243 -8.60 -15.02 -23.30
CA SER A 243 -7.99 -13.85 -22.66
C SER A 243 -6.46 -13.97 -22.73
N PRO A 244 -5.84 -13.61 -23.87
CA PRO A 244 -4.40 -13.76 -24.09
C PRO A 244 -3.53 -12.95 -23.14
N GLU A 245 -4.09 -11.90 -22.53
CA GLU A 245 -3.45 -11.09 -21.49
C GLU A 245 -3.17 -11.89 -20.21
N VAL A 246 -3.85 -13.03 -19.99
CA VAL A 246 -3.67 -13.88 -18.80
C VAL A 246 -2.69 -15.00 -19.09
N GLY A 247 -1.46 -14.88 -18.59
CA GLY A 247 -0.41 -15.88 -18.79
C GLY A 247 -0.40 -16.98 -17.74
N SER A 248 -0.95 -16.72 -16.55
CA SER A 248 -0.98 -17.70 -15.46
C SER A 248 -2.30 -17.68 -14.70
N ILE A 249 -2.80 -18.88 -14.38
CA ILE A 249 -3.94 -19.07 -13.47
C ILE A 249 -3.54 -20.09 -12.41
N VAL A 250 -3.57 -19.64 -11.15
CA VAL A 250 -3.32 -20.44 -9.96
C VAL A 250 -4.62 -20.56 -9.18
N LEU A 251 -5.09 -21.78 -8.98
CA LEU A 251 -6.21 -22.08 -8.10
C LEU A 251 -5.69 -22.40 -6.69
N ALA A 252 -6.04 -21.59 -5.70
CA ALA A 252 -5.65 -21.73 -4.31
C ALA A 252 -6.85 -22.22 -3.47
N LEU A 253 -6.80 -23.49 -3.07
CA LEU A 253 -7.87 -24.16 -2.33
C LEU A 253 -7.59 -24.18 -0.82
N ALA A 254 -8.41 -23.48 -0.05
CA ALA A 254 -8.32 -23.49 1.40
C ALA A 254 -8.75 -24.85 1.97
N GLN A 255 -7.87 -25.51 2.73
CA GLN A 255 -8.22 -26.72 3.47
C GLN A 255 -8.86 -26.34 4.81
N THR A 256 -10.13 -26.70 5.00
CA THR A 256 -10.78 -26.60 6.31
C THR A 256 -10.31 -27.77 7.19
N GLN A 257 -9.46 -27.50 8.19
CA GLN A 257 -9.19 -28.50 9.23
C GLN A 257 -10.41 -28.62 10.16
N PRO A 258 -10.87 -29.84 10.49
CA PRO A 258 -11.91 -30.02 11.50
C PRO A 258 -11.37 -29.57 12.87
N ARG A 259 -12.09 -28.66 13.55
CA ARG A 259 -11.78 -28.24 14.92
C ARG A 259 -11.76 -29.45 15.87
N LYS A 260 -10.59 -30.00 16.18
CA LYS A 260 -10.42 -31.01 17.24
C LYS A 260 -10.31 -30.32 18.60
N GLY A 261 -11.41 -30.33 19.37
CA GLY A 261 -11.41 -30.12 20.82
C GLY A 261 -11.83 -28.73 21.32
N ARG A 262 -12.49 -28.70 22.49
CA ARG A 262 -12.76 -27.50 23.31
C ARG A 262 -11.43 -26.99 23.90
N ARG A 263 -10.66 -26.17 23.17
CA ARG A 263 -9.59 -25.36 23.75
C ARG A 263 -9.96 -23.88 23.69
N ARG A 264 -9.87 -23.24 24.86
CA ARG A 264 -10.32 -21.87 25.17
C ARG A 264 -9.38 -20.75 24.68
N TYR A 265 -8.43 -21.04 23.80
CA TYR A 265 -7.51 -20.06 23.23
C TYR A 265 -7.56 -20.13 21.69
N SER A 266 -8.00 -19.04 21.07
CA SER A 266 -8.02 -18.83 19.62
C SER A 266 -6.61 -18.55 19.11
N GLN A 267 -5.73 -19.55 19.10
CA GLN A 267 -4.63 -19.52 18.15
C GLN A 267 -5.26 -19.90 16.80
N MET A 268 -5.38 -18.93 15.89
CA MET A 268 -5.76 -19.20 14.49
C MET A 268 -4.77 -20.25 13.97
N GLN A 269 -5.24 -21.48 13.78
CA GLN A 269 -4.44 -22.47 13.06
C GLN A 269 -4.28 -21.96 11.62
N PRO A 270 -3.06 -21.96 11.05
CA PRO A 270 -2.86 -21.57 9.67
C PRO A 270 -3.74 -22.42 8.76
N THR A 271 -4.53 -21.78 7.90
CA THR A 271 -5.25 -22.48 6.84
C THR A 271 -4.21 -23.06 5.89
N THR A 272 -4.10 -24.39 5.80
CA THR A 272 -3.30 -25.04 4.77
C THR A 272 -3.95 -24.76 3.41
N VAL A 273 -3.18 -24.30 2.43
CA VAL A 273 -3.67 -23.98 1.09
C VAL A 273 -3.06 -24.98 0.10
N ASP A 274 -3.90 -25.65 -0.68
CA ASP A 274 -3.48 -26.48 -1.81
C ASP A 274 -3.43 -25.60 -3.07
N TYR A 275 -2.27 -25.48 -3.70
CA TYR A 275 -2.08 -24.66 -4.89
C TYR A 275 -2.05 -25.55 -6.13
N ARG A 276 -2.94 -25.27 -7.08
CA ARG A 276 -3.02 -25.95 -8.38
C ARG A 276 -2.72 -24.96 -9.50
N LEU A 277 -1.69 -25.25 -10.28
CA LEU A 277 -1.34 -24.48 -11.46
C LEU A 277 -2.20 -24.95 -12.63
N LEU A 278 -3.12 -24.11 -13.09
CA LEU A 278 -4.01 -24.43 -14.22
C LEU A 278 -3.42 -23.97 -15.55
N LEU A 279 -2.61 -22.91 -15.53
CA LEU A 279 -1.92 -22.31 -16.67
C LEU A 279 -0.64 -21.62 -16.21
N GLY A 280 0.39 -21.65 -17.06
CA GLY A 280 1.54 -20.75 -16.95
C GLY A 280 2.55 -21.16 -15.88
N ASN A 281 2.98 -20.18 -15.08
CA ASN A 281 3.92 -20.34 -13.98
C ASN A 281 3.33 -19.75 -12.69
N ARG A 282 3.63 -20.36 -11.54
CA ARG A 282 3.25 -19.82 -10.24
C ARG A 282 4.09 -18.61 -9.84
N MET A 283 5.31 -18.45 -10.34
CA MET A 283 6.19 -17.34 -10.01
C MET A 283 5.94 -16.15 -10.94
N VAL A 284 6.02 -14.93 -10.39
CA VAL A 284 6.02 -13.68 -11.15
C VAL A 284 7.40 -13.05 -11.12
N ASN A 285 7.79 -12.38 -12.20
CA ASN A 285 9.06 -11.67 -12.30
C ASN A 285 8.78 -10.17 -12.25
N GLU A 286 9.15 -9.51 -11.16
CA GLU A 286 8.99 -8.07 -11.01
C GLU A 286 10.28 -7.35 -11.43
N PRO A 287 10.20 -6.27 -12.22
CA PRO A 287 11.38 -5.58 -12.72
C PRO A 287 12.15 -4.89 -11.60
N LEU A 288 13.48 -5.01 -11.65
CA LEU A 288 14.39 -4.34 -10.73
C LEU A 288 14.90 -3.03 -11.36
N PRO A 289 14.78 -1.88 -10.67
CA PRO A 289 15.40 -0.64 -11.13
C PRO A 289 16.93 -0.70 -11.08
N THR A 290 17.48 -1.51 -10.18
CA THR A 290 18.91 -1.78 -10.05
C THR A 290 19.18 -3.26 -10.33
N PRO A 291 19.83 -3.61 -11.46
CA PRO A 291 20.17 -5.00 -11.75
C PRO A 291 21.13 -5.62 -10.73
N VAL A 292 21.01 -6.94 -10.54
CA VAL A 292 21.90 -7.74 -9.69
C VAL A 292 22.65 -8.75 -10.57
N GLY A 293 23.88 -8.42 -10.95
CA GLY A 293 24.59 -9.15 -12.01
C GLY A 293 23.83 -9.06 -13.33
N ASP A 294 23.54 -10.20 -13.95
CA ASP A 294 22.74 -10.27 -15.19
C ASP A 294 21.21 -10.29 -14.92
N ARG A 295 20.78 -10.23 -13.66
CA ARG A 295 19.37 -10.31 -13.26
C ARG A 295 18.77 -8.91 -13.23
N ASN A 296 17.78 -8.65 -14.09
CA ASN A 296 17.04 -7.39 -14.17
C ASN A 296 15.63 -7.45 -13.54
N SER A 297 15.31 -8.57 -12.89
CA SER A 297 14.04 -8.81 -12.22
C SER A 297 14.22 -9.73 -11.03
N VAL A 298 13.25 -9.72 -10.12
CA VAL A 298 13.16 -10.65 -9.00
C VAL A 298 11.97 -11.59 -9.19
N SER A 299 12.23 -12.88 -9.05
CA SER A 299 11.21 -13.93 -9.13
C SER A 299 10.64 -14.19 -7.73
N LEU A 300 9.33 -14.06 -7.57
CA LEU A 300 8.65 -14.31 -6.30
C LEU A 300 7.25 -14.90 -6.52
N PRO A 301 6.66 -15.56 -5.50
CA PRO A 301 5.25 -15.94 -5.57
C PRO A 301 4.36 -14.67 -5.69
N PRO A 302 3.23 -14.71 -6.40
CA PRO A 302 2.35 -13.57 -6.62
C PRO A 302 1.70 -13.05 -5.33
N GLU A 303 1.67 -13.87 -4.27
CA GLU A 303 1.28 -13.45 -2.93
C GLU A 303 2.38 -12.69 -2.17
N GLY A 304 3.64 -12.82 -2.60
CA GLY A 304 4.78 -12.12 -2.03
C GLY A 304 4.68 -10.61 -2.29
N PHE A 305 5.07 -9.82 -1.30
CA PHE A 305 4.99 -8.36 -1.39
C PHE A 305 5.94 -7.83 -2.47
N TRP A 306 5.39 -6.94 -3.30
CA TRP A 306 6.13 -6.05 -4.18
C TRP A 306 5.36 -4.73 -4.27
N GLN A 307 6.05 -3.67 -4.69
CA GLN A 307 5.44 -2.36 -4.83
C GLN A 307 4.27 -2.39 -5.83
N ILE A 308 3.10 -1.92 -5.39
CA ILE A 308 1.86 -2.04 -6.16
C ILE A 308 1.71 -0.96 -7.24
N HIS A 309 2.54 0.08 -7.23
CA HIS A 309 2.59 1.08 -8.30
C HIS A 309 3.73 0.73 -9.25
N ARG A 310 3.45 0.69 -10.57
CA ARG A 310 4.44 0.30 -11.61
C ARG A 310 5.77 1.08 -11.58
N SER A 311 5.78 2.30 -11.07
CA SER A 311 6.96 3.18 -11.01
C SER A 311 7.49 3.38 -9.59
N ALA A 312 6.84 2.82 -8.58
CA ALA A 312 7.29 2.95 -7.19
C ALA A 312 8.69 2.36 -6.95
N PRO A 313 9.07 1.16 -7.47
CA PRO A 313 10.43 0.65 -7.29
C PRO A 313 11.50 1.64 -7.72
N SER A 314 11.38 2.20 -8.93
CA SER A 314 12.32 3.18 -9.47
C SER A 314 12.31 4.48 -8.67
N ALA A 315 11.12 5.04 -8.37
CA ALA A 315 11.02 6.30 -7.64
C ALA A 315 11.61 6.21 -6.22
N LEU A 316 11.33 5.11 -5.52
CA LEU A 316 11.87 4.85 -4.18
C LEU A 316 13.39 4.70 -4.22
N VAL A 317 13.92 3.84 -5.09
CA VAL A 317 15.38 3.63 -5.21
C VAL A 317 16.10 4.92 -5.63
N SER A 318 15.56 5.68 -6.59
CA SER A 318 16.15 6.97 -6.98
C SER A 318 16.11 8.00 -5.84
N THR A 319 15.06 8.01 -5.03
CA THR A 319 14.98 8.89 -3.85
C THR A 319 16.02 8.51 -2.80
N VAL A 320 16.14 7.21 -2.50
CA VAL A 320 17.15 6.69 -1.56
C VAL A 320 18.57 6.96 -2.06
N ASP A 321 18.86 6.71 -3.34
CA ASP A 321 20.19 6.97 -3.93
C ASP A 321 20.58 8.45 -3.91
N ARG A 322 19.59 9.36 -4.08
CA ARG A 322 19.81 10.80 -3.98
C ARG A 322 20.12 11.25 -2.54
N MET A 323 19.49 10.62 -1.55
CA MET A 323 19.59 11.01 -0.14
C MET A 323 20.78 10.37 0.57
N ALA A 324 21.02 9.08 0.35
CA ALA A 324 21.96 8.29 1.12
C ALA A 324 23.38 8.38 0.56
N GLU A 325 24.36 8.58 1.45
CA GLU A 325 25.78 8.58 1.11
C GLU A 325 26.36 7.19 1.39
N LEU A 326 26.19 6.26 0.45
CA LEU A 326 26.74 4.90 0.55
C LEU A 326 28.00 4.75 -0.33
N PRO A 327 29.21 4.70 0.26
CA PRO A 327 30.46 4.66 -0.50
C PRO A 327 30.77 3.25 -1.05
N PRO A 328 31.54 3.14 -2.15
CA PRO A 328 32.13 1.87 -2.57
C PRO A 328 32.99 1.25 -1.46
N GLY A 329 32.84 -0.06 -1.24
CA GLY A 329 33.45 -0.79 -0.14
C GLY A 329 32.80 -0.56 1.23
N GLY A 330 31.76 0.26 1.31
CA GLY A 330 30.99 0.51 2.53
C GLY A 330 30.09 -0.65 2.94
N SER A 331 29.19 -0.35 3.86
CA SER A 331 28.32 -1.31 4.52
C SER A 331 26.90 -0.78 4.69
N ALA A 332 25.91 -1.63 4.42
CA ALA A 332 24.50 -1.28 4.58
C ALA A 332 23.71 -2.40 5.26
N ILE A 333 22.62 -2.02 5.93
CA ILE A 333 21.63 -2.95 6.49
C ILE A 333 20.26 -2.56 5.92
N ASP A 334 19.60 -3.49 5.25
CA ASP A 334 18.23 -3.37 4.75
C ASP A 334 17.29 -4.17 5.67
N LEU A 335 16.50 -3.45 6.49
CA LEU A 335 15.51 -4.03 7.40
C LEU A 335 14.13 -3.99 6.77
N TYR A 336 13.36 -5.07 6.93
CA TYR A 336 12.10 -5.26 6.21
C TYR A 336 12.31 -5.30 4.69
N ALA A 337 13.41 -5.95 4.28
CA ALA A 337 13.95 -5.88 2.93
C ALA A 337 13.00 -6.41 1.84
N GLY A 338 11.95 -7.16 2.21
CA GLY A 338 11.06 -7.80 1.25
C GLY A 338 11.84 -8.72 0.31
N ALA A 339 11.63 -8.55 -0.99
CA ALA A 339 12.37 -9.30 -2.01
C ALA A 339 13.72 -8.64 -2.39
N GLY A 340 14.18 -7.65 -1.62
CA GLY A 340 15.50 -7.05 -1.74
C GLY A 340 15.60 -5.86 -2.69
N LEU A 341 14.58 -4.98 -2.72
CA LEU A 341 14.59 -3.76 -3.54
C LEU A 341 15.75 -2.84 -3.17
N PHE A 342 15.89 -2.51 -1.87
CA PHE A 342 16.98 -1.66 -1.39
C PHE A 342 18.28 -2.44 -1.20
N THR A 343 18.23 -3.74 -0.89
CA THR A 343 19.40 -4.63 -0.98
C THR A 343 20.07 -4.58 -2.35
N ALA A 344 19.30 -4.58 -3.45
CA ALA A 344 19.85 -4.48 -4.81
C ALA A 344 20.57 -3.15 -5.02
N TRP A 345 19.93 -2.03 -4.65
CA TRP A 345 20.55 -0.71 -4.65
C TRP A 345 21.85 -0.70 -3.83
N ALA A 346 21.79 -1.09 -2.56
CA ALA A 346 22.93 -1.06 -1.65
C ALA A 346 24.10 -1.92 -2.17
N SER A 347 23.82 -3.13 -2.65
CA SER A 347 24.83 -4.03 -3.20
C SER A 347 25.55 -3.43 -4.41
N SER A 348 24.82 -2.70 -5.27
CA SER A 348 25.40 -2.01 -6.42
C SER A 348 26.30 -0.84 -6.02
N ARG A 349 25.98 -0.14 -4.93
CA ARG A 349 26.77 1.00 -4.41
C ARG A 349 28.06 0.56 -3.75
N VAL A 350 27.98 -0.44 -2.87
CA VAL A 350 29.15 -0.88 -2.10
C VAL A 350 30.07 -1.79 -2.91
N GLY A 351 29.55 -2.49 -3.93
CA GLY A 351 30.33 -3.37 -4.79
C GLY A 351 30.93 -4.58 -4.06
N PRO A 352 31.82 -5.35 -4.71
CA PRO A 352 32.26 -6.66 -4.21
C PRO A 352 33.09 -6.65 -2.91
N SER A 353 33.65 -5.50 -2.54
CA SER A 353 34.43 -5.32 -1.31
C SER A 353 33.58 -4.83 -0.13
N GLY A 354 32.32 -4.47 -0.37
CA GLY A 354 31.41 -3.99 0.65
C GLY A 354 30.60 -5.09 1.32
N ARG A 355 29.70 -4.69 2.22
CA ARG A 355 28.82 -5.61 2.97
C ARG A 355 27.37 -5.13 2.96
N VAL A 356 26.42 -6.01 2.68
CA VAL A 356 24.99 -5.71 2.80
C VAL A 356 24.31 -6.81 3.59
N LEU A 357 23.64 -6.46 4.67
CA LEU A 357 22.76 -7.37 5.42
C LEU A 357 21.31 -7.10 5.04
N SER A 358 20.63 -8.09 4.47
CA SER A 358 19.23 -8.05 4.07
C SER A 358 18.38 -8.87 5.05
N VAL A 359 17.42 -8.25 5.73
CA VAL A 359 16.61 -8.92 6.76
C VAL A 359 15.13 -8.88 6.39
N GLU A 360 14.53 -10.06 6.21
CA GLU A 360 13.11 -10.20 5.86
C GLU A 360 12.43 -11.33 6.66
N ALA A 361 11.24 -11.08 7.20
CA ALA A 361 10.53 -12.05 8.04
C ALA A 361 9.74 -13.07 7.21
N SER A 362 9.12 -12.64 6.12
CA SER A 362 8.32 -13.48 5.24
C SER A 362 9.22 -14.43 4.46
N ALA A 363 8.97 -15.74 4.62
CA ALA A 363 9.69 -16.80 3.91
C ALA A 363 9.66 -16.58 2.39
N ALA A 364 8.49 -16.29 1.81
CA ALA A 364 8.33 -16.18 0.36
C ALA A 364 9.18 -15.06 -0.28
N THR A 365 9.33 -13.93 0.41
CA THR A 365 10.12 -12.79 -0.07
C THR A 365 11.58 -12.92 0.31
N SER A 366 11.89 -13.51 1.47
CA SER A 366 13.27 -13.84 1.83
C SER A 366 13.89 -14.91 0.91
N ASP A 367 13.12 -15.91 0.49
CA ASP A 367 13.56 -16.94 -0.47
C ASP A 367 13.85 -16.29 -1.84
N ALA A 368 12.97 -15.39 -2.29
CA ALA A 368 13.18 -14.61 -3.52
C ALA A 368 14.44 -13.73 -3.46
N ALA A 369 14.66 -13.05 -2.33
CA ALA A 369 15.88 -12.28 -2.10
C ALA A 369 17.12 -13.20 -2.08
N TRP A 370 17.05 -14.34 -1.38
CA TRP A 370 18.17 -15.30 -1.33
C TRP A 370 18.54 -15.80 -2.72
N GLU A 371 17.55 -16.15 -3.56
CA GLU A 371 17.79 -16.56 -4.95
C GLU A 371 18.40 -15.42 -5.79
N LEU A 372 17.88 -14.19 -5.63
CA LEU A 372 18.38 -13.01 -6.32
C LEU A 372 19.84 -12.68 -5.98
N PHE A 373 20.24 -12.83 -4.70
CA PHE A 373 21.59 -12.49 -4.23
C PHE A 373 22.53 -13.70 -4.11
N THR A 374 22.09 -14.90 -4.49
CA THR A 374 22.98 -16.06 -4.49
C THR A 374 24.16 -15.83 -5.43
N GLY A 375 25.38 -16.00 -4.90
CA GLY A 375 26.64 -15.74 -5.59
C GLY A 375 27.09 -14.27 -5.63
N VAL A 376 26.34 -13.34 -5.03
CA VAL A 376 26.74 -11.93 -4.93
C VAL A 376 27.67 -11.74 -3.74
N ALA A 377 28.89 -11.26 -3.99
CA ALA A 377 29.88 -11.04 -2.94
C ALA A 377 29.40 -9.97 -1.95
N GLY A 378 29.60 -10.23 -0.65
CA GLY A 378 29.30 -9.26 0.41
C GLY A 378 27.83 -9.13 0.80
N VAL A 379 26.90 -9.81 0.14
CA VAL A 379 25.47 -9.76 0.48
C VAL A 379 25.08 -10.98 1.33
N GLU A 380 24.53 -10.73 2.52
CA GLU A 380 23.95 -11.73 3.40
C GLU A 380 22.44 -11.55 3.48
N VAL A 381 21.68 -12.60 3.16
CA VAL A 381 20.21 -12.61 3.29
C VAL A 381 19.81 -13.45 4.49
N VAL A 382 19.10 -12.85 5.43
CA VAL A 382 18.66 -13.48 6.68
C VAL A 382 17.13 -13.47 6.76
N GLN A 383 16.54 -14.66 6.81
CA GLN A 383 15.12 -14.80 7.10
C GLN A 383 14.85 -14.63 8.61
N ALA A 384 14.56 -13.40 9.02
CA ALA A 384 14.30 -13.06 10.42
C ALA A 384 13.43 -11.81 10.52
N SER A 385 12.76 -11.63 11.65
CA SER A 385 12.10 -10.36 11.92
C SER A 385 13.13 -9.32 12.34
N ALA A 386 12.93 -8.05 11.96
CA ALA A 386 13.82 -6.95 12.35
C ALA A 386 13.99 -6.88 13.88
N GLU A 387 12.93 -7.16 14.64
CA GLU A 387 12.96 -7.19 16.11
C GLU A 387 13.90 -8.26 16.67
N SER A 388 14.03 -9.39 15.97
CA SER A 388 14.85 -10.52 16.42
C SER A 388 16.35 -10.30 16.18
N VAL A 389 16.70 -9.47 15.19
CA VAL A 389 18.10 -9.11 14.88
C VAL A 389 18.52 -7.78 15.50
N ALA A 390 17.57 -6.95 15.96
CA ALA A 390 17.81 -5.59 16.42
C ALA A 390 18.95 -5.44 17.45
N THR A 391 19.12 -6.39 18.37
CA THR A 391 20.17 -6.33 19.40
C THR A 391 21.56 -6.81 18.93
N ARG A 392 21.65 -7.23 17.66
CA ARG A 392 22.86 -7.81 17.05
C ARG A 392 23.24 -7.08 15.76
N LEU A 393 22.64 -5.91 15.51
CA LEU A 393 23.02 -5.08 14.39
C LEU A 393 24.43 -4.55 14.64
N ASP A 394 25.32 -4.77 13.69
CA ASP A 394 26.65 -4.17 13.66
C ASP A 394 26.54 -2.72 13.17
N THR A 395 27.57 -1.91 13.44
CA THR A 395 27.70 -0.59 12.81
C THR A 395 27.76 -0.72 11.28
N SER A 396 27.16 0.24 10.59
CA SER A 396 27.10 0.31 9.13
C SER A 396 27.09 1.75 8.66
N ASP A 397 27.40 2.00 7.40
CA ASP A 397 27.34 3.36 6.84
C ASP A 397 25.87 3.82 6.72
N VAL A 398 24.98 2.92 6.31
CA VAL A 398 23.55 3.21 6.11
C VAL A 398 22.66 2.06 6.60
N VAL A 399 21.64 2.39 7.39
CA VAL A 399 20.50 1.50 7.63
C VAL A 399 19.29 1.99 6.83
N VAL A 400 18.70 1.14 6.00
CA VAL A 400 17.42 1.38 5.33
C VAL A 400 16.34 0.57 6.04
N LEU A 401 15.18 1.18 6.29
CA LEU A 401 14.01 0.48 6.80
C LEU A 401 12.73 0.89 6.07
N ASP A 402 11.96 -0.09 5.61
CA ASP A 402 10.63 0.07 4.99
C ASP A 402 9.58 -0.78 5.77
N PRO A 403 9.24 -0.39 7.02
CA PRO A 403 8.36 -1.18 7.85
C PRO A 403 6.91 -1.21 7.33
N PRO A 404 6.10 -2.20 7.76
CA PRO A 404 4.67 -2.21 7.45
C PRO A 404 3.96 -0.99 8.07
N ARG A 405 2.70 -0.75 7.71
CA ARG A 405 1.85 0.36 8.22
C ARG A 405 1.78 0.51 9.75
N ALA A 406 2.16 -0.51 10.51
CA ALA A 406 2.25 -0.42 11.97
C ALA A 406 3.44 0.45 12.43
N GLY A 407 4.42 0.71 11.55
CA GLY A 407 5.73 1.28 11.84
C GLY A 407 6.73 0.25 12.37
N ALA A 408 7.91 0.72 12.72
CA ALA A 408 8.96 -0.07 13.33
C ALA A 408 8.69 -0.29 14.84
N ASP A 409 8.97 -1.50 15.34
CA ASP A 409 8.91 -1.78 16.77
C ASP A 409 9.98 -0.96 17.52
N LYS A 410 9.68 -0.52 18.74
CA LYS A 410 10.62 0.26 19.57
C LYS A 410 11.96 -0.44 19.76
N ARG A 411 11.98 -1.78 19.79
CA ARG A 411 13.21 -2.58 19.87
C ARG A 411 14.08 -2.42 18.63
N VAL A 412 13.47 -2.25 17.46
CA VAL A 412 14.20 -2.01 16.20
C VAL A 412 14.84 -0.62 16.24
N ILE A 413 14.09 0.41 16.61
CA ILE A 413 14.64 1.77 16.77
C ILE A 413 15.80 1.80 17.78
N ALA A 414 15.63 1.16 18.94
CA ALA A 414 16.69 1.06 19.95
C ALA A 414 17.91 0.26 19.47
N GLY A 415 17.68 -0.78 18.66
CA GLY A 415 18.73 -1.58 18.05
C GLY A 415 19.53 -0.80 17.02
N ILE A 416 18.85 -0.05 16.15
CA ILE A 416 19.50 0.86 15.17
C ILE A 416 20.33 1.91 15.91
N ASP A 417 19.78 2.55 16.95
CA ASP A 417 20.51 3.53 17.74
C ASP A 417 21.76 2.93 18.43
N SER A 418 21.64 1.72 18.97
CA SER A 418 22.75 1.00 19.59
C SER A 418 23.85 0.59 18.60
N ALA A 419 23.47 0.32 17.35
CA ALA A 419 24.40 -0.01 16.27
C ALA A 419 25.16 1.21 15.74
N ASP A 420 24.66 2.43 16.01
CA ASP A 420 25.27 3.71 15.63
C ASP A 420 25.70 3.76 14.16
N PRO A 421 24.75 3.64 13.19
CA PRO A 421 25.10 3.74 11.79
C PRO A 421 25.51 5.16 11.39
N GLY A 422 26.09 5.35 10.21
CA GLY A 422 26.36 6.70 9.70
C GLY A 422 25.07 7.49 9.39
N GLN A 423 24.07 6.79 8.85
CA GLN A 423 22.82 7.37 8.38
C GLN A 423 21.65 6.37 8.50
N ILE A 424 20.42 6.88 8.62
CA ILE A 424 19.20 6.06 8.57
C ILE A 424 18.29 6.59 7.47
N ILE A 425 17.83 5.71 6.58
CA ILE A 425 16.79 5.98 5.59
C ILE A 425 15.52 5.28 6.02
N TYR A 426 14.49 6.04 6.38
CA TYR A 426 13.19 5.51 6.76
C TYR A 426 12.18 5.76 5.62
N VAL A 427 11.64 4.69 5.06
CA VAL A 427 10.55 4.69 4.07
C VAL A 427 9.23 4.37 4.76
N SER A 428 8.14 5.08 4.45
CA SER A 428 6.85 4.83 5.09
C SER A 428 5.65 5.25 4.26
N CYS A 429 4.66 4.36 4.18
CA CYS A 429 3.35 4.62 3.58
C CYS A 429 2.29 5.15 4.58
N ASP A 430 2.64 5.31 5.86
CA ASP A 430 1.73 5.78 6.91
C ASP A 430 2.35 6.91 7.77
N PRO A 431 1.88 8.16 7.63
CA PRO A 431 2.48 9.30 8.33
C PRO A 431 2.34 9.23 9.85
N ALA A 432 1.33 8.52 10.37
CA ALA A 432 1.09 8.47 11.82
C ALA A 432 2.09 7.57 12.54
N SER A 433 2.35 6.38 12.02
CA SER A 433 3.39 5.49 12.52
C SER A 433 4.78 6.06 12.26
N PHE A 434 5.03 6.65 11.09
CA PHE A 434 6.27 7.38 10.80
C PHE A 434 6.54 8.48 11.85
N ALA A 435 5.58 9.37 12.10
CA ALA A 435 5.76 10.47 13.07
C ALA A 435 6.05 9.97 14.49
N ARG A 436 5.41 8.86 14.90
CA ARG A 436 5.66 8.22 16.20
C ARG A 436 7.07 7.64 16.30
N ASP A 437 7.58 7.07 15.23
CA ASP A 437 8.91 6.43 15.21
C ASP A 437 10.02 7.48 15.02
N ALA A 438 9.79 8.50 14.17
CA ALA A 438 10.64 9.68 14.03
C ALA A 438 10.82 10.39 15.38
N LYS A 439 9.77 10.50 16.20
CA LYS A 439 9.89 11.01 17.57
C LYS A 439 10.86 10.19 18.42
N GLN A 440 10.81 8.86 18.33
CA GLN A 440 11.70 8.00 19.11
C GLN A 440 13.16 8.15 18.68
N LEU A 441 13.40 8.30 17.38
CA LEU A 441 14.70 8.63 16.81
C LEU A 441 15.19 10.01 17.31
N TYR A 442 14.32 11.02 17.28
CA TYR A 442 14.62 12.37 17.78
C TYR A 442 14.96 12.40 19.27
N ASP A 443 14.21 11.64 20.08
CA ASP A 443 14.43 11.54 21.53
C ASP A 443 15.82 10.93 21.88
N VAL A 444 16.47 10.21 20.94
CA VAL A 444 17.81 9.63 21.11
C VAL A 444 18.89 10.30 20.21
N GLY A 445 18.59 11.47 19.64
CA GLY A 445 19.58 12.35 18.99
C GLY A 445 19.67 12.26 17.46
N TRP A 446 18.74 11.55 16.81
CA TRP A 446 18.65 11.51 15.35
C TRP A 446 17.69 12.57 14.83
N VAL A 447 18.15 13.40 13.90
CA VAL A 447 17.32 14.45 13.29
C VAL A 447 17.10 14.16 11.81
N ILE A 448 15.93 14.55 11.30
CA ILE A 448 15.65 14.50 9.87
C ILE A 448 16.52 15.55 9.19
N SER A 449 17.37 15.12 8.25
CA SER A 449 18.23 16.01 7.46
C SER A 449 17.74 16.18 6.01
N ASP A 450 16.99 15.22 5.47
CA ASP A 450 16.26 15.37 4.19
C ASP A 450 14.94 14.59 4.26
N LEU A 451 13.93 15.04 3.50
CA LEU A 451 12.59 14.47 3.45
C LEU A 451 11.99 14.65 2.05
N ALA A 452 11.47 13.56 1.49
CA ALA A 452 10.68 13.56 0.28
C ALA A 452 9.32 12.92 0.53
N LEU A 453 8.27 13.51 -0.06
CA LEU A 453 6.93 12.94 -0.10
C LEU A 453 6.60 12.53 -1.54
N LEU A 454 6.10 11.32 -1.73
CA LEU A 454 5.81 10.77 -3.05
C LEU A 454 4.33 10.35 -3.13
N ASP A 455 3.68 10.70 -4.23
CA ASP A 455 2.31 10.34 -4.55
C ASP A 455 2.23 8.96 -5.22
N LEU A 456 2.56 7.91 -4.46
CA LEU A 456 2.47 6.51 -4.93
C LEU A 456 1.02 6.02 -5.09
N TYR A 457 0.05 6.76 -4.56
CA TYR A 457 -1.34 6.34 -4.55
C TYR A 457 -2.28 7.49 -4.93
N PRO A 458 -2.22 8.00 -6.18
CA PRO A 458 -3.13 9.03 -6.66
C PRO A 458 -4.59 8.59 -6.50
N ASN A 459 -5.48 9.55 -6.23
CA ASN A 459 -6.90 9.34 -5.90
C ASN A 459 -7.17 8.59 -4.60
N THR A 460 -6.14 8.36 -3.78
CA THR A 460 -6.31 7.87 -2.41
C THR A 460 -5.71 8.87 -1.42
N HIS A 461 -6.04 8.72 -0.15
CA HIS A 461 -5.44 9.50 0.93
C HIS A 461 -4.04 8.99 1.33
N HIS A 462 -3.60 7.85 0.80
CA HIS A 462 -2.27 7.30 1.09
C HIS A 462 -1.18 8.13 0.40
N MET A 463 -0.02 8.19 1.04
CA MET A 463 1.17 8.86 0.55
C MET A 463 2.38 8.09 1.04
N GLU A 464 3.50 8.25 0.37
CA GLU A 464 4.77 7.68 0.78
C GLU A 464 5.71 8.79 1.24
N SER A 465 6.50 8.52 2.28
CA SER A 465 7.57 9.42 2.73
C SER A 465 8.90 8.68 2.79
N VAL A 466 9.96 9.33 2.34
CA VAL A 466 11.34 8.88 2.50
C VAL A 466 12.09 9.94 3.27
N ALA A 467 12.65 9.58 4.42
CA ALA A 467 13.37 10.51 5.29
C ALA A 467 14.79 10.01 5.58
N LEU A 468 15.75 10.91 5.45
CA LEU A 468 17.13 10.70 5.88
C LEU A 468 17.28 11.26 7.29
N PHE A 469 17.77 10.43 8.22
CA PHE A 469 18.17 10.85 9.54
C PHE A 469 19.69 10.80 9.70
N LYS A 470 20.24 11.82 10.37
CA LYS A 470 21.64 11.92 10.78
C LYS A 470 21.72 12.29 12.26
N ARG A 471 22.83 11.96 12.91
CA ARG A 471 23.15 12.51 14.24
C ARG A 471 23.65 13.95 14.09
N THR A 472 23.18 14.82 14.98
CA THR A 472 23.69 16.20 15.15
C THR A 472 25.02 16.25 15.86
#